data_AF-A0A2E6MXJ0-F1
#
_entry.id   AF-A0A2E6MXJ0-F1
#
_cell.length_a   1.000
_cell.length_b   1.000
_cell.length_c   1.000
_cell.angle_alpha   90.00
_cell.angle_beta   90.00
_cell.angle_gamma   90.00
#
_symmetry.space_group_name_H-M   'P 1'
#
loop_
_entity.id
_entity.type
_entity.pdbx_description
1 polymer ?
#
loop_
_entity_poly.entity_id
_entity_poly.type
_entity_poly.pdbx_seq_one_letter_code
_entity_poly.pdbx_strand_id
1 'polypeptide(L)'
;MLAIFVTVNVQPEHVDEFMVVSLGDSEGSVRDEPKCYRFDINQDEDVPTRFFLYEVYQDEAAFQHHLTTPHFLKWKETVEPWFVGELEITRMKTVFPSESGWQAQKPALLKF
;
A
#
# COMPACT_ATOMS: atom_id res chain seq x y z
N MET A 1 1.49 10.76 -12.29
CA MET A 1 1.34 9.97 -11.04
C MET A 1 2.59 9.16 -10.73
N LEU A 2 2.96 9.12 -9.45
CA LEU A 2 4.01 8.30 -8.88
C LEU A 2 3.39 6.98 -8.41
N ALA A 3 3.95 5.85 -8.80
CA ALA A 3 3.55 4.55 -8.29
C ALA A 3 4.70 3.89 -7.54
N ILE A 4 4.38 3.18 -6.46
CA ILE A 4 5.31 2.44 -5.62
C ILE A 4 4.84 0.98 -5.61
N PHE A 5 5.78 0.05 -5.79
CA PHE A 5 5.55 -1.38 -5.59
C PHE A 5 6.48 -1.85 -4.49
N VAL A 6 5.93 -2.31 -3.39
CA VAL A 6 6.68 -2.83 -2.25
C VAL A 6 6.50 -4.35 -2.22
N THR A 7 7.60 -5.09 -2.22
CA THR A 7 7.61 -6.52 -1.88
C THR A 7 8.02 -6.65 -0.42
N VAL A 8 7.24 -7.39 0.35
CA VAL A 8 7.53 -7.70 1.75
C VAL A 8 7.41 -9.20 1.99
N ASN A 9 8.38 -9.76 2.72
CA ASN A 9 8.26 -11.11 3.27
C ASN A 9 8.00 -10.99 4.77
N VAL A 10 7.09 -11.80 5.30
CA VAL A 10 6.58 -11.74 6.67
C VAL A 10 6.84 -13.09 7.37
N GLN A 11 7.09 -13.05 8.67
CA GLN A 11 7.19 -14.25 9.49
C GLN A 11 5.89 -15.09 9.40
N PRO A 12 5.97 -16.42 9.20
CA PRO A 12 4.80 -17.28 8.99
C PRO A 12 3.70 -17.16 10.05
N GLU A 13 4.08 -16.96 11.32
CA GLU A 13 3.17 -16.81 12.46
C GLU A 13 2.36 -15.51 12.44
N HIS A 14 2.76 -14.52 11.64
CA HIS A 14 2.14 -13.19 11.58
C HIS A 14 1.37 -12.92 10.29
N VAL A 15 1.21 -13.91 9.40
CA VAL A 15 0.56 -13.75 8.09
C VAL A 15 -0.87 -13.20 8.21
N ASP A 16 -1.70 -13.80 9.07
CA ASP A 16 -3.09 -13.38 9.25
C ASP A 16 -3.20 -11.99 9.87
N GLU A 17 -2.35 -11.70 10.85
CA GLU A 17 -2.30 -10.40 11.53
C GLU A 17 -1.82 -9.30 10.58
N PHE A 18 -0.83 -9.60 9.74
CA PHE A 18 -0.33 -8.70 8.71
C PHE A 18 -1.42 -8.32 7.72
N MET A 19 -2.24 -9.27 7.27
CA MET A 19 -3.37 -9.00 6.38
C MET A 19 -4.36 -8.02 7.02
N VAL A 20 -4.76 -8.27 8.27
CA VAL A 20 -5.74 -7.43 8.98
C VAL A 20 -5.22 -6.01 9.20
N VAL A 21 -3.97 -5.87 9.67
CA VAL A 21 -3.37 -4.56 9.95
C VAL A 21 -3.14 -3.78 8.66
N SER A 22 -2.68 -4.43 7.60
CA SER A 22 -2.40 -3.80 6.31
C SER A 22 -3.66 -3.45 5.51
N LEU A 23 -4.75 -4.17 5.72
CA LEU A 23 -6.06 -3.77 5.17
C LEU A 23 -6.48 -2.41 5.74
N GLY A 24 -6.28 -2.17 7.03
CA GLY A 24 -6.58 -0.89 7.68
C GLY A 24 -5.76 0.28 7.12
N ASP A 25 -4.48 0.03 6.81
CA ASP A 25 -3.61 1.00 6.16
C ASP A 25 -4.08 1.31 4.73
N SER A 26 -4.33 0.26 3.94
CA SER A 26 -4.80 0.35 2.55
C SER A 26 -6.11 1.14 2.43
N GLU A 27 -7.10 0.79 3.26
CA GLU A 27 -8.37 1.52 3.33
C GLU A 27 -8.18 2.95 3.82
N GLY A 28 -7.32 3.16 4.81
CA GLY A 28 -6.97 4.48 5.35
C GLY A 28 -6.38 5.39 4.29
N SER A 29 -5.41 4.92 3.51
CA SER A 29 -4.78 5.69 2.46
C SER A 29 -5.77 6.03 1.35
N VAL A 30 -6.61 5.08 0.93
CA VAL A 30 -7.62 5.33 -0.11
C VAL A 30 -8.76 6.23 0.40
N ARG A 31 -9.15 6.17 1.66
CA ARG A 31 -10.25 6.98 2.21
C ARG A 31 -9.82 8.37 2.61
N ASP A 32 -8.72 8.46 3.35
CA ASP A 32 -8.36 9.64 4.14
C ASP A 32 -7.32 10.50 3.43
N GLU A 33 -6.58 9.96 2.45
CA GLU A 33 -5.61 10.74 1.65
C GLU A 33 -6.19 11.13 0.29
N PRO A 34 -6.47 12.42 0.02
CA PRO A 34 -7.09 12.84 -1.24
C PRO A 34 -6.24 12.54 -2.49
N LYS A 35 -4.92 12.42 -2.32
CA LYS A 35 -3.93 12.27 -3.39
C LYS A 35 -3.30 10.88 -3.47
N CYS A 36 -3.74 9.93 -2.64
CA CYS A 36 -3.53 8.50 -2.86
C CYS A 36 -4.69 7.97 -3.71
N TYR A 37 -4.43 7.39 -4.87
CA TYR A 37 -5.47 6.93 -5.81
C TYR A 37 -5.62 5.42 -5.85
N ARG A 38 -4.66 4.68 -5.31
CA ARG A 38 -4.64 3.23 -5.26
C ARG A 38 -3.78 2.78 -4.10
N PHE A 39 -4.22 1.76 -3.38
CA PHE A 39 -3.44 1.08 -2.36
C PHE A 39 -3.92 -0.37 -2.32
N ASP A 40 -3.35 -1.19 -3.21
CA ASP A 40 -3.70 -2.60 -3.28
C ASP A 40 -2.74 -3.39 -2.39
N ILE A 41 -3.28 -4.26 -1.55
CA ILE A 41 -2.50 -5.32 -0.89
C ILE A 41 -2.81 -6.65 -1.55
N ASN A 42 -1.76 -7.35 -1.97
CA ASN A 42 -1.86 -8.64 -2.64
C ASN A 42 -0.95 -9.65 -1.94
N GLN A 43 -1.39 -10.90 -1.83
CA GLN A 43 -0.56 -12.00 -1.36
C GLN A 43 -0.01 -12.76 -2.57
N ASP A 44 1.24 -13.23 -2.48
CA ASP A 44 1.83 -14.12 -3.48
C ASP A 44 1.09 -15.47 -3.48
N GLU A 45 0.78 -15.98 -4.67
CA GLU A 45 0.03 -17.24 -4.86
C GLU A 45 0.84 -18.48 -4.46
N ASP A 46 2.16 -18.44 -4.65
CA ASP A 46 3.07 -19.56 -4.40
C ASP A 46 3.78 -19.44 -3.04
N VAL A 47 3.92 -18.21 -2.53
CA VAL A 47 4.65 -17.90 -1.28
C VAL A 47 3.73 -17.19 -0.29
N PRO A 48 2.98 -17.91 0.58
CA PRO A 48 1.98 -17.31 1.48
C PRO A 48 2.53 -16.26 2.45
N THR A 49 3.85 -16.26 2.69
CA THR A 49 4.53 -15.27 3.54
C THR A 49 4.93 -14.00 2.80
N ARG A 50 4.66 -13.89 1.50
CA ARG A 50 5.01 -12.73 0.69
C ARG A 50 3.78 -11.93 0.31
N PHE A 51 3.91 -10.62 0.45
CA PHE A 51 2.89 -9.66 0.06
C PHE A 51 3.47 -8.56 -0.84
N PHE A 52 2.57 -7.94 -1.59
CA PHE A 52 2.85 -6.84 -2.49
C PHE A 52 1.90 -5.68 -2.20
N LEU A 53 2.46 -4.50 -1.94
CA LEU A 53 1.70 -3.26 -1.81
C LEU A 53 1.90 -2.44 -3.09
N TYR A 54 0.80 -2.17 -3.79
CA TYR A 54 0.79 -1.31 -4.97
C TYR A 54 0.09 0.01 -4.66
N GLU A 55 0.90 1.05 -4.55
CA GLU A 55 0.47 2.37 -4.11
C GLU A 55 0.59 3.36 -5.26
N VAL A 56 -0.42 4.20 -5.47
CA VAL A 56 -0.39 5.23 -6.52
C VAL A 56 -0.73 6.58 -5.92
N TYR A 57 0.19 7.53 -6.06
CA TYR A 57 0.07 8.89 -5.57
C TYR A 57 0.07 9.90 -6.71
N GLN A 58 -0.50 11.08 -6.46
CA GLN A 58 -0.43 12.21 -7.41
C GLN A 58 1.03 12.52 -7.80
N ASP A 59 1.89 12.66 -6.79
CA ASP A 59 3.27 13.14 -6.88
C ASP A 59 4.07 12.71 -5.64
N GLU A 60 5.34 13.12 -5.57
CA GLU A 60 6.22 12.84 -4.44
C GLU A 60 5.73 13.44 -3.13
N ALA A 61 5.13 14.64 -3.16
CA ALA A 61 4.66 15.29 -1.95
C ALA A 61 3.48 14.53 -1.33
N ALA A 62 2.64 13.91 -2.15
CA ALA A 62 1.58 13.02 -1.68
C ALA A 62 2.15 11.74 -1.02
N PHE A 63 3.19 11.12 -1.59
CA PHE A 63 3.87 9.98 -0.96
C PHE A 63 4.53 10.38 0.37
N GLN A 64 5.24 11.52 0.41
CA GLN A 64 5.81 12.01 1.66
C GLN A 64 4.74 12.32 2.73
N HIS A 65 3.55 12.78 2.30
CA HIS A 65 2.42 12.95 3.21
C HIS A 65 1.93 11.61 3.78
N HIS A 66 1.76 10.59 2.94
CA HIS A 66 1.38 9.23 3.36
C HIS A 66 2.25 8.73 4.53
N LEU A 67 3.58 8.88 4.42
CA LEU A 67 4.55 8.47 5.44
C LEU A 67 4.41 9.18 6.80
N THR A 68 3.58 10.22 6.89
CA THR A 68 3.31 10.98 8.11
C THR A 68 1.91 10.74 8.67
N THR A 69 1.08 9.96 7.99
CA THR A 69 -0.31 9.78 8.38
C THR A 69 -0.45 8.87 9.61
N PRO A 70 -1.49 9.06 10.45
CA PRO A 70 -1.69 8.20 11.62
C PRO A 70 -1.89 6.71 11.31
N HIS A 71 -2.52 6.39 10.17
CA HIS A 71 -2.75 4.99 9.77
C HIS A 71 -1.43 4.33 9.36
N PHE A 72 -0.62 5.00 8.53
CA PHE A 72 0.71 4.51 8.15
C PHE A 72 1.64 4.32 9.35
N LEU A 73 1.72 5.32 10.24
CA LEU A 73 2.61 5.24 11.40
C LEU A 73 2.24 4.07 12.31
N LYS A 74 0.94 3.86 12.55
CA LYS A 74 0.44 2.72 13.32
C LYS A 74 0.70 1.39 12.61
N TRP A 75 0.46 1.33 11.30
CA TRP A 75 0.76 0.15 10.49
C TRP A 75 2.24 -0.21 10.61
N LYS A 76 3.13 0.74 10.31
CA LYS A 76 4.59 0.56 10.34
C LYS A 76 5.06 0.05 11.70
N GLU A 77 4.68 0.72 12.79
CA GLU A 77 5.07 0.31 14.14
C GLU A 77 4.65 -1.13 14.46
N THR A 78 3.48 -1.55 13.96
CA THR A 78 2.93 -2.89 14.20
C THR A 78 3.62 -3.96 13.36
N VAL A 79 3.84 -3.71 12.07
CA VAL A 79 4.27 -4.76 11.12
C VAL A 79 5.79 -4.86 10.94
N GLU A 80 6.54 -3.79 11.22
CA GLU A 80 8.00 -3.75 11.01
C GLU A 80 8.74 -4.88 11.76
N PRO A 81 8.37 -5.28 12.99
CA PRO A 81 8.96 -6.43 13.68
C PRO A 81 8.70 -7.78 13.02
N TRP A 82 7.71 -7.87 12.12
CA TRP A 82 7.30 -9.13 11.47
C TRP A 82 8.02 -9.38 10.14
N PHE A 83 8.75 -8.39 9.63
CA PHE A 83 9.43 -8.50 8.35
C PHE A 83 10.58 -9.51 8.38
N VAL A 84 10.76 -10.19 7.25
CA VAL A 84 11.88 -11.09 6.99
C VAL A 84 12.73 -10.47 5.88
N GLY A 85 13.90 -9.96 6.24
CA GLY A 85 14.80 -9.27 5.32
C GLY A 85 14.41 -7.81 5.07
N GLU A 86 15.01 -7.22 4.04
CA GLU A 86 14.72 -5.85 3.64
C GLU A 86 13.50 -5.78 2.72
N LEU A 87 12.80 -4.64 2.75
CA LEU A 87 11.74 -4.36 1.78
C LEU A 87 12.34 -4.08 0.40
N GLU A 88 11.75 -4.65 -0.64
CA GLU A 88 12.10 -4.27 -2.01
C GLU A 88 11.12 -3.18 -2.48
N ILE A 89 11.63 -1.99 -2.77
CA ILE A 89 10.81 -0.84 -3.14
C ILE A 89 11.13 -0.42 -4.57
N THR A 90 10.17 -0.59 -5.48
CA THR A 90 10.29 -0.14 -6.87
C THR A 90 9.46 1.13 -7.07
N ARG A 91 10.14 2.20 -7.51
CA ARG A 91 9.51 3.48 -7.83
C ARG A 91 9.24 3.55 -9.34
N MET A 92 8.02 3.91 -9.70
CA MET A 92 7.54 3.86 -11.08
C MET A 92 6.80 5.12 -11.48
N LYS A 93 6.79 5.39 -12.79
CA LYS A 93 5.90 6.37 -13.41
C LYS A 93 4.74 5.62 -14.06
N THR A 94 3.51 5.96 -13.69
CA THR A 94 2.33 5.42 -14.36
C THR A 94 2.33 5.83 -15.84
N VAL A 95 2.24 4.85 -16.74
CA VAL A 95 2.00 5.06 -18.18
C VAL A 95 0.51 4.94 -18.52
N PHE A 96 -0.19 3.99 -17.90
CA PHE A 96 -1.63 3.79 -17.96
C PHE A 96 -2.11 3.27 -16.60
N PRO A 97 -3.32 3.60 -16.12
CA PRO A 97 -4.32 4.51 -16.69
C PRO A 97 -3.87 5.97 -16.69
N SER A 98 -4.67 6.84 -17.35
CA SER A 98 -4.47 8.29 -17.27
C SER A 98 -4.70 8.81 -15.85
N GLU A 99 -4.26 10.03 -15.58
CA GLU A 99 -4.47 10.66 -14.27
C GLU A 99 -5.96 10.79 -13.92
N SER A 100 -6.78 11.18 -14.90
CA SER A 100 -8.24 11.22 -14.76
C SER A 100 -8.85 9.84 -14.55
N GLY A 101 -8.25 8.79 -15.12
CA GLY A 101 -8.66 7.41 -14.90
C GLY A 101 -8.49 6.99 -13.45
N TRP A 102 -7.34 7.31 -12.83
CA TRP A 102 -7.11 7.06 -11.41
C TRP A 102 -8.10 7.81 -10.52
N GLN A 103 -8.30 9.10 -10.78
CA GLN A 103 -9.25 9.93 -10.04
C GLN A 103 -10.68 9.38 -10.11
N ALA A 104 -11.11 8.89 -11.28
CA ALA A 104 -12.44 8.32 -11.46
C ALA A 104 -12.61 6.94 -10.79
N GLN A 105 -11.53 6.17 -10.65
CA GLN A 105 -11.56 4.85 -10.01
C GLN A 105 -11.58 4.93 -8.48
N LYS A 106 -10.84 5.88 -7.88
CA LYS A 106 -10.67 5.99 -6.41
C LYS A 106 -12.00 5.87 -5.62
N PRO A 107 -13.11 6.54 -5.98
CA PRO A 107 -14.37 6.44 -5.23
C PRO A 107 -15.02 5.04 -5.26
N ALA A 108 -14.64 4.18 -6.19
CA ALA A 108 -15.17 2.82 -6.30
C ALA A 108 -14.40 1.80 -5.44
N LEU A 109 -13.17 2.12 -5.01
CA LEU A 109 -12.29 1.17 -4.31
C LEU A 109 -12.76 0.82 -2.90
N LEU A 110 -13.58 1.66 -2.26
CA LEU A 110 -14.11 1.45 -0.91
C LEU A 110 -15.56 0.95 -0.90
N LYS A 111 -16.07 0.50 -2.05
CA LYS A 111 -17.41 -0.07 -2.16
C LYS A 111 -17.33 -1.58 -1.91
N PHE A 112 -17.70 -2.00 -0.70
CA PHE A 112 -17.86 -3.40 -0.30
C PHE A 112 -19.24 -3.94 -0.68
#